data_AF-A0A2M7Z5T0-F1
#
_entry.id   AF-A0A2M7Z5T0-F1
#
_cell.length_a   1.000
_cell.length_b   1.000
_cell.length_c   1.000
_cell.angle_alpha   90.00
_cell.angle_beta   90.00
_cell.angle_gamma   90.00
#
_symmetry.space_group_name_H-M   'P 1'
#
loop_
_entity.id
_entity.type
_entity.pdbx_description
1 polymer ?
#
loop_
_entity_poly.entity_id
_entity_poly.type
_entity_poly.pdbx_seq_one_letter_code
_entity_poly.pdbx_strand_id
1 'polypeptide(L)'
;MPKISKSDRLREANMPITKSAKKALRQSLRRRVRNIQKKRKIKNLLKEVKILVSQKKQEEAKKLLPQIYKILDKAAKTGLIKKNTAARKKSRIAKAIFKSQ
;
A
#
# COMPACT_ATOMS: atom_id res chain seq x y z
N MET A 1 5.63 -44.95 -19.96
CA MET A 1 5.89 -43.64 -19.33
C MET A 1 4.77 -42.67 -19.72
N PRO A 2 4.01 -42.10 -18.77
CA PRO A 2 2.86 -41.26 -19.09
C PRO A 2 3.35 -39.94 -19.74
N LYS A 3 2.83 -39.64 -20.94
CA LYS A 3 3.13 -38.41 -21.68
C LYS A 3 2.38 -37.23 -21.04
N ILE A 4 3.08 -36.44 -20.24
CA ILE A 4 2.54 -35.23 -19.60
C ILE A 4 2.26 -34.16 -20.68
N SER A 5 1.07 -33.53 -20.64
CA SER A 5 0.59 -32.59 -21.66
C SER A 5 1.39 -31.27 -21.67
N LYS A 6 1.46 -30.55 -22.81
CA LYS A 6 2.13 -29.23 -22.90
C LYS A 6 1.56 -28.21 -21.88
N SER A 7 0.27 -28.32 -21.55
CA SER A 7 -0.41 -27.49 -20.55
C SER A 7 0.08 -27.72 -19.12
N ASP A 8 0.48 -28.96 -18.78
CA ASP A 8 0.99 -29.28 -17.44
C ASP A 8 2.42 -28.74 -17.24
N ARG A 9 3.25 -28.80 -18.28
CA ARG A 9 4.60 -28.20 -18.27
C ARG A 9 4.59 -26.67 -18.08
N LEU A 10 3.55 -25.98 -18.55
CA LEU A 10 3.37 -24.54 -18.34
C LEU A 10 2.94 -24.19 -16.91
N ARG A 11 2.33 -25.13 -16.17
CA ARG A 11 1.99 -24.97 -14.75
C ARG A 11 3.18 -25.23 -13.83
N GLU A 12 4.12 -26.10 -14.23
CA GLU A 12 5.35 -26.40 -13.48
C GLU A 12 6.40 -25.28 -13.55
N ALA A 13 6.44 -24.50 -14.63
CA ALA A 13 7.43 -23.44 -14.85
C ALA A 13 7.37 -22.29 -13.82
N ASN A 14 6.29 -22.16 -13.06
CA ASN A 14 6.12 -21.13 -12.03
C ASN A 14 6.44 -21.63 -10.60
N MET A 15 6.87 -22.89 -10.47
CA MET A 15 7.21 -23.50 -9.19
C MET A 15 8.68 -23.21 -8.87
N PRO A 16 9.01 -22.58 -7.73
CA PRO A 16 10.40 -22.27 -7.41
C PRO A 16 11.24 -23.55 -7.33
N ILE A 17 12.23 -23.68 -8.21
CA ILE A 17 13.02 -24.92 -8.36
C ILE A 17 14.05 -25.02 -7.21
N THR A 18 14.75 -23.93 -6.91
CA THR A 18 15.79 -23.90 -5.88
C THR A 18 15.24 -23.70 -4.46
N LYS A 19 15.96 -24.21 -3.45
CA LYS A 19 15.60 -24.06 -2.02
C LYS A 19 15.45 -22.58 -1.63
N SER A 20 16.31 -21.70 -2.15
CA SER A 20 16.27 -20.25 -1.94
C SER A 20 15.02 -19.62 -2.54
N ALA A 21 14.63 -20.00 -3.76
CA ALA A 21 13.45 -19.47 -4.41
C ALA A 21 12.15 -19.92 -3.70
N LYS A 22 12.07 -21.18 -3.23
CA LYS A 22 10.93 -21.64 -2.39
C LYS A 22 10.79 -20.82 -1.11
N LYS A 23 11.91 -20.48 -0.46
CA LYS A 23 11.93 -19.61 0.74
C LYS A 23 11.50 -18.18 0.39
N ALA A 24 11.99 -17.61 -0.71
CA ALA A 24 11.62 -16.28 -1.17
C ALA A 24 10.12 -16.18 -1.45
N LEU A 25 9.51 -17.19 -2.08
CA LEU A 25 8.07 -17.24 -2.32
C LEU A 25 7.27 -17.21 -1.01
N ARG A 26 7.63 -18.04 -0.02
CA ARG A 26 6.96 -18.02 1.29
C ARG A 26 7.07 -16.65 1.97
N GLN A 27 8.26 -16.03 1.91
CA GLN A 27 8.48 -14.70 2.48
C GLN A 27 7.69 -13.62 1.74
N SER A 28 7.62 -13.68 0.41
CA SER A 28 6.93 -12.68 -0.41
C SER A 28 5.43 -12.72 -0.14
N LEU A 29 4.82 -13.90 -0.03
CA LEU A 29 3.40 -14.07 0.31
C LEU A 29 3.08 -13.45 1.69
N ARG A 30 3.87 -13.76 2.72
CA ARG A 30 3.71 -13.19 4.07
C ARG A 30 3.89 -11.67 4.10
N ARG A 31 4.83 -11.13 3.31
CA ARG A 31 5.03 -9.68 3.17
C ARG A 31 3.87 -9.03 2.41
N ARG A 32 3.36 -9.68 1.36
CA ARG A 32 2.25 -9.21 0.52
C ARG A 32 1.00 -8.98 1.34
N VAL A 33 0.59 -9.93 2.17
CA VAL A 33 -0.60 -9.80 3.03
C VAL A 33 -0.52 -8.55 3.92
N ARG A 34 0.59 -8.39 4.65
CA ARG A 34 0.83 -7.24 5.54
C ARG A 34 0.87 -5.91 4.76
N ASN A 35 1.50 -5.90 3.59
CA ASN A 35 1.61 -4.71 2.76
C ASN A 35 0.27 -4.29 2.16
N ILE A 36 -0.58 -5.25 1.77
CA ILE A 36 -1.94 -4.97 1.29
C ILE A 36 -2.77 -4.30 2.39
N GLN A 37 -2.75 -4.85 3.61
CA GLN A 37 -3.48 -4.26 4.74
C GLN A 37 -3.05 -2.80 5.01
N LYS A 38 -1.73 -2.55 5.09
CA LYS A 38 -1.19 -1.20 5.28
C LYS A 38 -1.56 -0.24 4.14
N LYS A 39 -1.46 -0.69 2.88
CA LYS A 39 -1.85 0.11 1.70
C LYS A 39 -3.34 0.44 1.71
N ARG A 40 -4.20 -0.53 2.07
CA ARG A 40 -5.65 -0.31 2.21
C ARG A 40 -5.96 0.72 3.30
N LYS A 41 -5.34 0.59 4.48
CA LYS A 41 -5.50 1.56 5.57
C LYS A 41 -5.15 2.99 5.13
N ILE A 42 -4.02 3.16 4.44
CA ILE A 42 -3.63 4.47 3.87
C ILE A 42 -4.68 4.95 2.87
N LYS A 43 -5.11 4.10 1.92
CA LYS A 43 -6.10 4.49 0.91
C LYS A 43 -7.43 4.91 1.53
N ASN A 44 -7.89 4.22 2.57
CA ASN A 44 -9.15 4.51 3.24
C ASN A 44 -9.11 5.87 3.94
N LEU A 45 -8.07 6.14 4.74
CA LEU A 45 -7.88 7.43 5.40
C LEU A 45 -7.78 8.60 4.41
N LEU A 46 -7.10 8.38 3.27
CA LEU A 46 -7.04 9.38 2.21
C LEU A 46 -8.41 9.63 1.55
N LYS A 47 -9.26 8.61 1.44
CA LYS A 47 -10.61 8.74 0.90
C LYS A 47 -11.51 9.49 1.89
N GLU A 48 -11.41 9.15 3.17
CA GLU A 48 -12.14 9.81 4.25
C GLU A 48 -11.87 11.32 4.29
N VAL A 49 -10.59 11.74 4.28
CA VAL A 49 -10.27 13.17 4.23
C VAL A 49 -10.79 13.85 2.96
N LYS A 50 -10.74 13.19 1.81
CA LYS A 50 -11.34 13.76 0.59
C LYS A 50 -12.84 13.97 0.72
N ILE A 51 -13.55 13.04 1.36
CA ILE A 51 -14.99 13.15 1.61
C ILE A 51 -15.27 14.31 2.57
N LEU A 52 -14.52 14.43 3.67
CA LEU A 52 -14.68 15.53 4.63
C LEU A 52 -14.42 16.90 4.00
N VAL A 53 -13.38 17.00 3.16
CA VAL A 53 -13.10 18.21 2.38
C VAL A 53 -14.24 18.54 1.42
N SER A 54 -14.81 17.55 0.71
CA SER A 54 -15.98 17.79 -0.15
C SER A 54 -17.24 18.20 0.61
N GLN A 55 -17.37 17.75 1.87
CA GLN A 55 -18.48 18.12 2.76
C GLN A 55 -18.24 19.46 3.48
N LYS A 56 -17.16 20.19 3.16
CA LYS A 56 -16.76 21.45 3.81
C LYS A 56 -16.48 21.33 5.33
N LYS A 57 -16.26 20.11 5.84
CA LYS A 57 -15.95 19.85 7.25
C LYS A 57 -14.45 19.96 7.55
N GLN A 58 -13.94 21.19 7.52
CA GLN A 58 -12.50 21.46 7.59
C GLN A 58 -11.88 21.14 8.97
N GLU A 59 -12.60 21.44 10.05
CA GLU A 59 -12.18 21.15 11.43
C GLU A 59 -11.90 19.65 11.63
N GLU A 60 -12.80 18.79 11.17
CA GLU A 60 -12.66 17.34 11.24
C GLU A 60 -11.48 16.84 10.38
N ALA A 61 -11.30 17.41 9.18
CA ALA A 61 -10.17 17.08 8.31
C ALA A 61 -8.82 17.47 8.93
N LYS A 62 -8.74 18.61 9.64
CA LYS A 62 -7.54 19.03 10.38
C LYS A 62 -7.21 18.06 11.52
N LYS A 63 -8.21 17.56 12.26
CA LYS A 63 -8.01 16.56 13.33
C LYS A 63 -7.42 15.25 12.83
N LEU A 64 -7.72 14.82 11.60
CA LEU A 64 -7.17 13.59 11.00
C LEU A 64 -5.74 13.75 10.44
N LEU A 65 -5.26 14.98 10.25
CA LEU A 65 -3.97 15.26 9.63
C LEU A 65 -2.77 14.62 10.38
N PRO A 66 -2.67 14.70 11.72
CA PRO A 66 -1.57 14.08 12.47
C PRO A 66 -1.53 12.57 12.31
N GLN A 67 -2.71 11.92 12.30
CA GLN A 67 -2.82 10.47 12.12
C GLN A 67 -2.34 10.04 10.74
N ILE A 68 -2.70 10.80 9.70
CA ILE A 68 -2.25 10.55 8.32
C ILE A 68 -0.73 10.69 8.21
N TYR A 69 -0.16 11.73 8.78
CA TYR A 69 1.29 11.96 8.75
C TYR A 69 2.03 10.80 9.43
N LYS A 70 1.59 10.41 10.63
CA LYS A 70 2.13 9.27 11.38
C LYS A 70 2.12 7.98 10.56
N ILE A 71 1.03 7.69 9.85
CA ILE A 71 0.92 6.47 9.05
C ILE A 71 1.79 6.54 7.79
N LEU A 72 1.83 7.68 7.10
CA LEU A 72 2.66 7.86 5.90
C LEU A 72 4.15 7.75 6.25
N ASP A 73 4.58 8.32 7.37
CA ASP A 73 5.98 8.27 7.79
C ASP A 73 6.39 6.87 8.25
N LYS A 74 5.51 6.16 8.97
CA LYS A 74 5.73 4.74 9.28
C LYS A 74 5.80 3.88 8.02
N ALA A 75 4.99 4.18 7.01
CA ALA A 75 5.02 3.48 5.73
C ALA A 75 6.32 3.78 4.96
N ALA A 76 6.85 4.99 5.05
CA ALA A 76 8.15 5.34 4.48
C ALA A 76 9.31 4.67 5.21
N LYS A 77 9.31 4.70 6.56
CA LYS A 77 10.33 4.06 7.41
C LYS A 77 10.42 2.55 7.17
N THR A 78 9.28 1.89 7.00
CA THR A 78 9.22 0.43 6.73
C THR A 78 9.50 0.05 5.28
N GLY A 79 9.79 1.02 4.41
CA GLY A 79 10.08 0.77 2.99
C GLY A 79 8.85 0.39 2.15
N LEU A 80 7.63 0.52 2.68
CA LEU A 80 6.40 0.24 1.95
C LEU A 80 6.17 1.26 0.83
N ILE A 81 6.54 2.52 1.07
CA ILE A 81 6.52 3.61 0.11
C ILE A 81 7.86 4.36 0.12
N LYS A 82 8.27 4.92 -1.02
CA LYS A 82 9.46 5.77 -1.08
C LYS A 82 9.22 7.11 -0.37
N LYS A 83 10.28 7.71 0.20
CA LYS A 83 10.22 8.99 0.93
C LYS A 83 9.49 10.09 0.13
N ASN A 84 9.84 10.24 -1.15
CA ASN A 84 9.22 11.23 -2.03
C ASN A 84 7.73 10.97 -2.27
N THR A 85 7.29 9.71 -2.23
CA THR A 85 5.86 9.38 -2.35
C THR A 85 5.08 9.76 -1.09
N ALA A 86 5.69 9.59 0.09
CA ALA A 86 5.11 10.08 1.34
C ALA A 86 5.01 11.61 1.33
N ALA A 87 6.09 12.30 0.98
CA ALA A 87 6.13 13.77 0.88
C ALA A 87 5.07 14.33 -0.08
N ARG A 88 4.95 13.77 -1.30
CA ARG A 88 3.91 14.15 -2.27
C ARG A 88 2.51 13.97 -1.71
N LYS A 89 2.24 12.86 -1.00
CA LYS A 89 0.93 12.59 -0.40
C LYS A 89 0.61 13.59 0.71
N LYS A 90 1.56 13.90 1.61
CA LYS A 90 1.41 14.92 2.65
C LYS A 90 1.06 16.28 2.05
N SER A 91 1.87 16.74 1.09
CA SER A 91 1.66 18.02 0.41
C SER A 91 0.29 18.12 -0.25
N ARG A 92 -0.16 17.06 -0.96
CA ARG A 92 -1.48 17.05 -1.61
C ARG A 92 -2.64 17.15 -0.61
N ILE A 93 -2.54 16.50 0.55
CA ILE A 93 -3.60 16.53 1.57
C ILE A 93 -3.65 17.90 2.24
N ALA A 94 -2.49 18.44 2.62
CA ALA A 94 -2.41 19.79 3.16
C ALA A 94 -3.01 20.80 2.19
N LYS A 95 -2.59 20.78 0.92
CA LYS A 95 -3.16 21.64 -0.13
C LYS A 95 -4.66 21.46 -0.28
N ALA A 96 -5.19 20.25 -0.19
CA ALA A 96 -6.64 20.01 -0.29
C ALA A 96 -7.41 20.62 0.88
N ILE A 97 -6.86 20.59 2.10
CA ILE A 97 -7.50 21.17 3.29
C ILE A 97 -7.43 22.70 3.25
N PHE A 98 -6.28 23.28 2.90
CA PHE A 98 -6.07 24.72 2.93
C PHE A 98 -6.56 25.46 1.67
N LYS A 99 -6.68 24.79 0.51
CA LYS A 99 -7.22 25.43 -0.72
C LYS A 99 -8.73 25.69 -0.64
N SER A 100 -9.45 24.93 0.18
CA SER A 100 -10.89 25.11 0.38
C SER A 100 -11.22 26.19 1.41
N GLN A 101 -10.20 26.87 1.95
CA GLN A 101 -10.30 27.99 2.88
C GLN A 101 -10.42 29.31 2.13
#